data_AF-A0A327YT82-F1
#
_entry.id   AF-A0A327YT82-F1
#
_cell.length_a   1.000
_cell.length_b   1.000
_cell.length_c   1.000
_cell.angle_alpha   90.00
_cell.angle_beta   90.00
_cell.angle_gamma   90.00
#
_symmetry.space_group_name_H-M   'P 1'
#
loop_
_entity.id
_entity.type
_entity.pdbx_description
1 polymer ?
#
loop_
_entity_poly.entity_id
_entity_poly.type
_entity_poly.pdbx_seq_one_letter_code
_entity_poly.pdbx_strand_id
1 'polypeptide(L)' 'MEEFVVYILLSKDYCKTYVGFTSNLIERFKSHNYLSKKGYTIKFRPWQVIYVEFFTTKSEALKERSF' A
#
# COMPACT_ATOMS: atom_id res chain seq x y z
N MET A 1 15.82 11.07 8.66
CA MET A 1 15.06 11.41 7.44
C MET A 1 13.79 10.59 7.47
N GLU A 2 12.63 11.20 7.21
CA GLU A 2 11.41 10.41 7.03
C GLU A 2 11.47 9.76 5.65
N GLU A 3 11.33 8.44 5.59
CA GLU A 3 11.25 7.69 4.34
C GLU A 3 9.77 7.53 3.96
N PHE A 4 9.46 7.83 2.70
CA PHE A 4 8.15 7.61 2.12
C PHE A 4 8.18 6.35 1.27
N VAL A 5 7.14 5.53 1.37
CA VAL A 5 7.06 4.25 0.69
C VAL A 5 5.83 4.24 -0.19
N VAL A 6 6.02 4.06 -1.49
CA VAL A 6 4.96 3.67 -2.41
C VAL A 6 4.94 2.15 -2.51
N TYR A 7 3.76 1.56 -2.48
CA TYR A 7 3.60 0.11 -2.54
C TYR A 7 2.43 -0.29 -3.42
N ILE A 8 2.54 -1.49 -3.99
CA ILE A 8 1.44 -2.15 -4.70
C ILE A 8 1.10 -3.43 -3.97
N LEU A 9 -0.18 -3.57 -3.63
CA LEU A 9 -0.75 -4.78 -3.09
C LEU A 9 -1.48 -5.55 -4.19
N LEU A 10 -1.38 -6.87 -4.17
CA LEU A 10 -2.14 -7.80 -5.00
C LEU A 10 -3.03 -8.65 -4.12
N SER A 11 -4.31 -8.73 -4.49
CA SER A 11 -5.24 -9.73 -4.05
C SER A 11 -5.34 -10.81 -5.12
N LYS A 12 -4.74 -11.97 -4.87
CA LYS A 12 -4.73 -13.08 -5.84
C LYS A 12 -6.12 -13.63 -6.10
N ASP A 13 -6.88 -13.83 -5.03
CA ASP A 13 -8.21 -14.45 -5.09
C ASP A 13 -9.22 -13.61 -5.88
N TYR A 14 -9.03 -12.29 -5.91
CA TYR A 14 -9.92 -11.34 -6.57
C TYR A 14 -9.31 -10.68 -7.81
N CYS A 15 -8.07 -11.02 -8.16
CA CYS A 15 -7.28 -10.37 -9.22
C CYS A 15 -7.35 -8.83 -9.14
N LYS A 16 -7.21 -8.28 -7.93
CA LYS A 16 -7.23 -6.82 -7.69
C LYS A 16 -5.88 -6.32 -7.25
N THR A 17 -5.52 -5.14 -7.72
CA THR A 17 -4.36 -4.39 -7.23
C THR A 17 -4.79 -3.17 -6.43
N TYR A 18 -3.94 -2.72 -5.53
CA TYR A 18 -4.12 -1.48 -4.79
C TYR A 18 -2.78 -0.77 -4.67
N VAL A 19 -2.71 0.45 -5.19
CA VAL A 19 -1.54 1.34 -5.05
C VAL A 19 -1.75 2.25 -3.86
N GLY A 20 -0.76 2.35 -2.99
CA GLY A 20 -0.81 3.19 -1.82
C GLY A 20 0.54 3.83 -1.52
N PHE A 21 0.52 4.80 -0.61
CA PHE A 21 1.73 5.41 -0.07
C PHE A 21 1.63 5.53 1.45
N THR A 22 2.75 5.45 2.15
CA THR A 22 2.82 5.60 3.61
C THR A 22 4.25 5.86 4.07
N SER A 23 4.45 6.36 5.30
CA SER A 23 5.74 6.35 5.98
C SER A 23 5.96 5.10 6.86
N ASN A 24 4.94 4.24 7.01
CA ASN A 24 5.04 2.98 7.78
C ASN A 24 4.34 1.83 7.05
N LEU A 25 5.10 1.11 6.22
CA LEU A 25 4.58 0.01 5.40
C LEU A 25 4.01 -1.14 6.23
N ILE A 26 4.64 -1.49 7.35
CA ILE A 26 4.25 -2.65 8.16
C ILE A 26 2.90 -2.41 8.83
N GLU A 27 2.72 -1.26 9.48
CA GLU A 27 1.42 -0.92 10.09
C GLU A 27 0.32 -0.79 9.03
N ARG A 28 0.64 -0.18 7.89
CA ARG A 28 -0.31 -0.02 6.81
C ARG A 28 -0.74 -1.37 6.21
N PHE A 29 0.20 -2.29 6.03
CA PHE A 29 -0.08 -3.65 5.57
C PHE A 29 -0.95 -4.42 6.57
N LYS A 30 -0.65 -4.34 7.88
CA LYS A 30 -1.49 -4.92 8.93
C LYS A 30 -2.89 -4.32 8.93
N SER A 31 -3.02 -3.01 8.68
CA SER A 31 -4.31 -2.35 8.58
C SER A 31 -5.14 -2.85 7.40
N HIS A 32 -4.52 -2.97 6.22
CA HIS A 32 -5.17 -3.47 5.03
C HIS A 32 -5.63 -4.91 5.16
N ASN A 33 -4.87 -5.77 5.85
CA ASN A 33 -5.19 -7.19 6.00
C ASN A 33 -6.05 -7.53 7.22
N TYR A 34 -5.90 -6.82 8.35
CA TYR A 34 -6.46 -7.27 9.62
C TYR A 34 -7.21 -6.17 10.38
N LEU A 35 -6.62 -4.98 10.54
CA LEU A 35 -7.12 -4.02 11.54
C LEU A 35 -8.27 -3.14 11.04
N SER A 36 -8.30 -2.79 9.75
CA SER A 36 -9.36 -1.94 9.21
C SER A 36 -10.71 -2.65 9.23
N LYS A 37 -11.76 -1.95 9.68
CA LYS A 37 -13.17 -2.42 9.70
C LYS A 37 -14.06 -1.77 8.63
N LYS A 38 -13.60 -0.68 8.00
CA LYS A 38 -14.26 -0.02 6.85
C LYS A 38 -13.25 0.33 5.74
N GLY A 39 -13.70 0.34 4.49
CA GLY A 39 -12.88 0.76 3.33
C GLY A 39 -12.83 -0.27 2.19
N TYR A 40 -12.33 0.16 1.03
CA TYR A 40 -12.25 -0.66 -0.19
C TYR A 40 -11.43 -1.94 0.00
N THR A 41 -10.27 -1.82 0.63
CA THR A 41 -9.29 -2.91 0.72
C THR A 41 -9.75 -4.08 1.58
N ILE A 42 -10.72 -3.89 2.47
CA ILE A 42 -11.24 -4.97 3.32
C ILE A 42 -11.89 -6.08 2.51
N LYS A 43 -12.53 -5.72 1.40
CA LYS A 43 -13.31 -6.64 0.55
C LYS A 43 -12.45 -7.64 -0.23
N PHE A 44 -11.16 -7.37 -0.38
CA PHE A 44 -10.26 -8.14 -1.25
C PHE A 44 -9.02 -8.64 -0.49
N ARG A 45 -9.17 -8.91 0.81
CA ARG A 45 -8.16 -9.63 1.58
C ARG A 45 -8.13 -11.11 1.14
N PRO A 46 -7.00 -11.82 1.26
CA PRO A 46 -5.70 -11.33 1.73
C PRO A 46 -4.94 -10.55 0.65
N TRP A 47 -4.23 -9.51 1.08
CA TRP A 47 -3.32 -8.73 0.25
C TRP A 47 -1.88 -9.20 0.42
N GLN A 48 -1.15 -9.26 -0.69
CA GLN A 48 0.29 -9.50 -0.73
C GLN A 48 1.00 -8.28 -1.31
N VAL A 49 2.12 -7.88 -0.71
CA VAL A 49 2.96 -6.83 -1.28
C VAL A 49 3.70 -7.40 -2.49
N ILE A 50 3.55 -6.78 -3.65
CA ILE A 50 4.24 -7.19 -4.90
C ILE A 50 5.23 -6.14 -5.40
N TYR A 51 5.15 -4.91 -4.89
CA TYR A 51 6.06 -3.82 -5.22
C TYR A 51 6.22 -2.88 -4.03
N VAL A 52 7.43 -2.40 -3.82
CA VAL A 52 7.78 -1.39 -2.82
C VAL A 52 8.88 -0.51 -3.40
N GLU A 53 8.71 0.80 -3.26
CA GLU A 53 9.74 1.77 -3.62
C GLU A 53 9.82 2.86 -2.55
N PHE A 54 11.05 3.26 -2.24
CA PHE A 54 11.37 4.19 -1.17
C PHE A 54 11.81 5.52 -1.74
N PHE A 55 11.32 6.60 -1.13
CA PHE A 55 11.59 7.97 -1.50
C PHE A 55 12.00 8.78 -0.28
N THR A 56 12.89 9.73 -0.49
CA THR A 56 13.33 10.66 0.56
C THR A 56 12.38 11.85 0.69
N THR A 57 11.60 12.16 -0.36
CA THR A 57 10.61 13.23 -0.31
C THR A 57 9.20 12.74 -0.62
N LYS A 58 8.22 13.36 0.05
CA LYS A 58 6.79 13.10 -0.19
C LYS A 58 6.38 13.46 -1.63
N SER A 59 7.01 14.47 -2.22
CA SER A 59 6.70 14.93 -3.57
C SER A 59 7.03 13.88 -4.63
N GLU A 60 8.20 13.24 -4.51
CA GLU A 60 8.61 12.14 -5.39
C GLU A 60 7.68 10.94 -5.25
N ALA A 61 7.39 10.52 -4.02
CA ALA A 61 6.47 9.40 -3.76
C ALA A 61 5.06 9.64 -4.34
N LEU A 62 4.56 10.88 -4.30
CA LEU A 62 3.24 11.19 -4.83
C LEU A 62 3.19 11.16 -6.36
N LYS A 63 4.29 11.51 -7.05
CA LYS A 63 4.37 11.41 -8.51
C LYS A 63 4.24 9.96 -8.96
N GLU A 64 5.00 9.04 -8.36
CA GLU A 64 4.96 7.62 -8.71
C GLU A 64 3.65 6.92 -8.36
N ARG A 65 2.93 7.39 -7.32
CA ARG A 65 1.58 6.87 -7.00
C ARG A 65 0.54 7.13 -8.09
N SER A 66 0.84 7.96 -9.08
CA SER A 66 -0.12 8.39 -10.12
C SER A 66 -0.14 7.47 -11.35
N PHE A 67 0.67 6.40 -11.35
CA PHE A 67 0.55 5.27 -12.29
C PHE A 67 -0.81 4.58 -12.20
#